data_AF-A0A507AZG7-F1
#
_entry.id   AF-A0A507AZG7-F1
#
_cell.length_a   1.000
_cell.length_b   1.000
_cell.length_c   1.000
_cell.angle_alpha   90.00
_cell.angle_beta   90.00
_cell.angle_gamma   90.00
#
_symmetry.space_group_name_H-M   'P 1'
#
loop_
_entity.id
_entity.type
_entity.pdbx_description
1 polymer ?
#
loop_
_entity_poly.entity_id
_entity_poly.type
_entity_poly.pdbx_seq_one_letter_code
_entity_poly.pdbx_strand_id
1 'polypeptide(L)'
;MAHTQNDYFGSISYPAVAELGLRVNKLGKSSVTYEIGLFERGVEEVRAVGEFVHVFVERATGRPVASMNSVLRTGLERILVASSPSKL
;
A
#
# COMPACT_ATOMS: atom_id res chain seq x y z
N MET A 1 -3.62 6.41 9.85
CA MET A 1 -3.30 5.02 9.44
C MET A 1 -3.64 4.10 10.59
N ALA A 2 -4.26 2.95 10.32
CA ALA A 2 -4.77 2.06 11.37
C ALA A 2 -3.82 0.90 11.70
N HIS A 3 -3.06 0.42 10.71
CA HIS A 3 -2.07 -0.64 10.85
C HIS A 3 -0.92 -0.40 9.87
N THR A 4 0.31 -0.74 10.25
CA THR A 4 1.49 -0.73 9.39
C THR A 4 2.42 -1.86 9.81
N GLN A 5 2.94 -2.62 8.84
CA GLN A 5 3.95 -3.67 9.00
C GLN A 5 5.00 -3.47 7.90
N ASN A 6 6.26 -3.82 8.17
CA ASN A 6 7.32 -3.78 7.19
C ASN A 6 8.32 -4.91 7.42
N ASP A 7 8.56 -5.69 6.38
CA ASP A 7 9.56 -6.75 6.34
C ASP A 7 10.78 -6.22 5.57
N TYR A 8 11.97 -6.33 6.18
CA TYR A 8 13.21 -5.76 5.64
C TYR A 8 14.16 -6.87 5.23
N PHE A 9 14.65 -6.81 3.99
CA PHE A 9 15.50 -7.82 3.36
C PHE A 9 16.91 -7.32 3.05
N GLY A 10 17.10 -6.01 2.90
CA GLY A 10 18.42 -5.44 2.61
C GLY A 10 18.44 -3.92 2.58
N SER A 11 19.63 -3.35 2.72
CA SER A 11 19.82 -1.89 2.70
C SER A 11 19.85 -1.35 1.27
N ILE A 12 19.42 -0.09 1.14
CA ILE A 12 19.75 0.76 0.01
C ILE A 12 20.63 1.89 0.57
N SER A 13 21.74 2.16 -0.10
CA SER A 13 22.69 3.19 0.32
C SER A 13 22.88 4.21 -0.80
N TYR A 14 22.95 5.48 -0.45
CA TYR A 14 23.32 6.53 -1.39
C TYR A 14 24.67 6.18 -2.07
N PRO A 15 24.83 6.36 -3.40
CA PRO A 15 23.96 7.09 -4.34
C PRO A 15 22.93 6.23 -5.07
N ALA A 16 22.65 5.01 -4.61
CA ALA A 16 21.66 4.15 -5.23
C ALA A 16 20.26 4.80 -5.25
N VAL A 17 19.50 4.55 -6.32
CA VAL A 17 18.17 5.12 -6.51
C VAL A 17 17.13 4.11 -6.05
N ALA A 18 16.30 4.48 -5.08
CA ALA A 18 15.18 3.67 -4.65
C ALA A 18 14.02 3.74 -5.65
N GLU A 19 13.43 2.58 -5.96
CA GLU A 19 12.20 2.44 -6.73
C GLU A 19 11.11 1.82 -5.86
N LEU A 20 9.90 2.35 -5.95
CA LEU A 20 8.77 1.91 -5.15
C LEU A 20 7.67 1.36 -6.06
N GLY A 21 7.26 0.12 -5.82
CA GLY A 21 6.02 -0.43 -6.34
C GLY A 21 4.90 -0.22 -5.31
N LEU A 22 3.73 0.22 -5.75
CA LEU A 22 2.54 0.37 -4.90
C LEU A 22 1.38 -0.41 -5.50
N ARG A 23 0.70 -1.21 -4.69
CA ARG A 23 -0.56 -1.86 -5.05
C ARG A 23 -1.58 -1.81 -3.93
N VAL A 24 -2.85 -2.04 -4.28
CA VAL A 24 -3.93 -2.27 -3.33
C VAL A 24 -4.17 -3.79 -3.24
N ASN A 25 -3.96 -4.35 -2.04
CA ASN A 25 -4.23 -5.75 -1.74
C ASN A 25 -5.71 -5.99 -1.43
N LYS A 26 -6.36 -5.03 -0.76
CA LYS A 26 -7.77 -5.14 -0.36
C LYS A 26 -8.45 -3.78 -0.41
N LEU A 27 -9.60 -3.72 -1.08
CA LEU A 27 -10.42 -2.52 -1.20
C LEU A 27 -11.78 -2.72 -0.52
N GLY A 28 -11.95 -2.15 0.68
CA GLY A 28 -13.18 -2.16 1.45
C GLY A 28 -14.15 -1.04 1.07
N LYS A 29 -15.16 -0.81 1.92
CA LYS A 29 -16.09 0.34 1.77
C LYS A 29 -15.47 1.64 2.25
N SER A 30 -14.77 1.60 3.39
CA SER A 30 -14.17 2.75 4.06
C SER A 30 -12.71 2.51 4.45
N SER A 31 -12.11 1.42 3.96
CA SER A 31 -10.72 1.08 4.21
C SER A 31 -10.05 0.53 2.97
N VAL A 32 -8.74 0.69 2.92
CA VAL A 32 -7.86 0.22 1.86
C VAL A 32 -6.60 -0.35 2.50
N THR A 33 -6.24 -1.56 2.12
CA THR A 33 -4.95 -2.16 2.46
C THR A 33 -4.02 -2.01 1.27
N TYR A 34 -2.93 -1.28 1.49
CA TYR A 34 -1.88 -1.04 0.51
C TYR A 34 -0.68 -1.92 0.81
N GLU A 35 0.03 -2.29 -0.23
CA GLU A 35 1.34 -2.91 -0.15
C GLU A 35 2.34 -2.11 -0.98
N ILE A 36 3.52 -1.89 -0.40
CA ILE A 36 4.64 -1.20 -1.02
C ILE A 36 5.82 -2.16 -1.08
N GLY A 37 6.40 -2.32 -2.27
CA GLY A 37 7.70 -2.95 -2.44
C GLY A 37 8.77 -1.90 -2.68
N LEU A 38 9.89 -1.99 -1.96
CA LEU A 38 11.08 -1.16 -2.13
C LEU A 38 12.14 -1.94 -2.89
N PHE A 39 12.62 -1.38 -3.99
CA PHE A 39 13.63 -1.93 -4.88
C PHE A 39 14.77 -0.94 -5.05
N GLU A 40 15.95 -1.44 -5.39
CA GLU A 40 17.04 -0.63 -5.88
C GLU A 40 16.99 -0.62 -7.41
N ARG A 41 17.11 0.56 -8.05
CA ARG A 41 17.00 0.69 -9.51
C ARG A 41 17.95 -0.26 -10.23
N GLY A 42 17.39 -1.11 -11.08
CA GLY A 42 18.14 -2.10 -11.88
C GLY A 42 18.48 -3.40 -11.14
N VAL A 43 17.98 -3.56 -9.91
CA VAL A 43 18.09 -4.79 -9.10
C VAL A 43 16.69 -5.38 -8.98
N GLU A 44 16.52 -6.66 -9.31
CA GLU A 44 15.20 -7.32 -9.27
C GLU A 44 14.80 -7.69 -7.83
N GLU A 45 15.78 -7.92 -6.94
CA GLU A 45 15.52 -8.27 -5.56
C GLU A 45 14.90 -7.13 -4.75
N VAL A 46 13.84 -7.46 -4.02
CA VAL A 46 13.19 -6.54 -3.11
C VAL A 46 14.07 -6.29 -1.87
N ARG A 47 14.11 -5.03 -1.43
CA ARG A 47 14.86 -4.58 -0.25
C ARG A 47 13.98 -4.47 0.99
N ALA A 48 12.71 -4.11 0.82
CA ALA A 48 11.72 -4.14 1.88
C ALA A 48 10.31 -4.27 1.30
N VAL A 49 9.39 -4.88 2.05
CA VAL A 49 7.96 -4.92 1.72
C VAL A 49 7.16 -4.40 2.90
N GLY A 50 6.37 -3.36 2.68
CA GLY A 50 5.51 -2.76 3.67
C GLY A 50 4.03 -2.99 3.36
N GLU A 51 3.23 -3.32 4.37
CA GLU A 51 1.77 -3.29 4.30
C GLU A 51 1.23 -2.21 5.23
N PHE A 52 0.26 -1.42 4.76
CA PHE A 52 -0.44 -0.48 5.64
C PHE A 52 -1.92 -0.35 5.30
N VAL A 53 -2.72 -0.06 6.33
CA VAL A 53 -4.17 0.09 6.21
C VAL A 53 -4.57 1.54 6.45
N HIS A 54 -5.24 2.12 5.47
CA HIS A 54 -5.88 3.42 5.58
C HIS A 54 -7.38 3.26 5.77
N VAL A 55 -7.93 3.89 6.81
CA VAL A 55 -9.38 4.01 7.04
C VAL A 55 -9.80 5.45 6.79
N PHE A 56 -10.79 5.65 5.92
CA PHE A 56 -11.39 6.95 5.62
C PHE A 56 -12.41 7.30 6.69
N VAL A 57 -12.30 8.51 7.24
CA VAL A 57 -13.15 8.99 8.33
C VAL A 57 -13.83 10.31 7.97
N GLU A 58 -15.01 10.54 8.51
CA GLU A 58 -15.68 11.83 8.45
C GLU A 58 -14.91 12.83 9.30
N ARG A 59 -14.55 13.99 8.72
CA ARG A 59 -13.76 15.01 9.41
C ARG A 59 -14.43 15.53 10.68
N ALA A 60 -15.75 15.66 10.68
CA ALA A 60 -16.50 16.24 11.80
C ALA A 60 -16.57 15.30 13.02
N THR A 61 -16.63 13.98 12.79
CA THR A 61 -16.91 12.99 13.84
C THR A 61 -15.74 12.07 14.14
N GLY A 62 -14.75 11.98 13.24
CA GLY A 62 -13.65 11.03 13.30
C GLY A 62 -14.08 9.57 13.07
N ARG A 63 -15.36 9.32 12.75
CA ARG A 63 -15.91 7.97 12.53
C ARG A 63 -15.64 7.52 11.09
N PRO A 64 -15.48 6.22 10.83
CA PRO A 64 -15.35 5.70 9.47
C PRO A 64 -16.51 6.15 8.58
N VAL A 65 -16.20 6.61 7.36
CA VAL A 65 -17.25 6.95 6.38
C VAL A 65 -18.07 5.70 6.03
N ALA A 66 -19.34 5.87 5.66
CA ALA A 66 -20.17 4.74 5.19
C ALA A 66 -19.63 4.14 3.88
N SER A 67 -19.11 4.99 2.99
CA SER A 67 -18.45 4.61 1.75
C SER A 67 -17.44 5.69 1.33
N MET A 68 -16.33 5.27 0.73
CA MET A 68 -15.40 6.18 0.04
C MET A 68 -16.08 6.83 -1.17
N ASN A 69 -15.58 8.02 -1.53
CA ASN A 69 -15.96 8.71 -2.77
C ASN A 69 -15.68 7.82 -4.00
N SER A 70 -16.59 7.84 -4.98
CA SER A 70 -16.51 7.05 -6.21
C SER A 70 -15.23 7.32 -7.01
N VAL A 71 -14.80 8.57 -7.16
CA VAL A 71 -13.57 8.93 -7.90
C VAL A 71 -12.35 8.27 -7.28
N LEU A 72 -12.25 8.33 -5.95
CA LEU A 72 -11.14 7.72 -5.23
C LEU A 72 -11.18 6.20 -5.35
N ARG A 73 -12.37 5.62 -5.18
CA ARG A 73 -12.56 4.18 -5.32
C ARG A 73 -12.14 3.70 -6.71
N THR A 74 -12.61 4.35 -7.77
CA THR A 74 -12.27 4.01 -9.15
C THR A 74 -10.77 4.16 -9.44
N GLY A 75 -10.11 5.17 -8.84
CA GLY A 75 -8.65 5.30 -8.93
C GLY A 75 -7.92 4.12 -8.29
N LEU A 76 -8.34 3.72 -7.09
CA LEU A 76 -7.76 2.60 -6.35
C LEU A 76 -8.02 1.24 -7.00
N GLU A 77 -9.17 1.07 -7.66
CA GLU A 77 -9.50 -0.14 -8.43
C GLU A 77 -8.51 -0.39 -9.57
N ARG A 78 -7.86 0.65 -10.12
CA ARG A 78 -6.85 0.48 -11.18
C ARG A 78 -5.55 -0.16 -10.70
N ILE A 79 -5.25 -0.05 -9.41
CA ILE A 79 -4.08 -0.65 -8.77
C ILE A 79 -4.45 -1.78 -7.81
N LEU A 80 -5.72 -2.22 -7.86
CA LEU A 80 -6.21 -3.38 -7.14
C LEU A 80 -5.77 -4.64 -7.88
N VAL A 81 -4.97 -5.47 -7.21
CA VAL A 81 -4.49 -6.74 -7.78
C VAL A 81 -5.11 -7.89 -6.99
N ALA A 82 -5.97 -8.67 -7.63
CA ALA A 82 -6.64 -9.81 -7.02
C ALA A 82 -5.76 -11.08 -7.06
N SER A 83 -5.35 -11.56 -5.87
CA SER A 83 -4.52 -12.76 -5.58
C SER A 83 -3.02 -12.63 -5.90
N SER A 84 -2.06 -13.33 -5.25
CA SER A 84 -2.04 -14.37 -4.19
C SER A 84 -1.59 -13.78 -2.83
N PRO A 85 -1.64 -14.51 -1.69
CA PRO A 85 -0.97 -14.05 -0.48
C PRO A 85 0.48 -13.75 -0.84
N SER A 86 1.04 -12.66 -0.30
CA SER A 86 2.44 -12.31 -0.46
C SER A 86 3.30 -13.58 -0.35
N LYS A 87 3.76 -14.10 -1.50
CA LYS A 87 4.81 -15.11 -1.58
C LYS A 87 6.10 -14.31 -1.68
N LEU A 88 6.51 -13.80 -0.53
CA LEU A 88 7.89 -14.02 -0.15
C LEU A 88 8.02 -15.49 0.27
#